data_AF-A0A176J5R5-F1
#
_entry.id   AF-A0A176J5R5-F1
#
_cell.length_a   1.000
_cell.length_b   1.000
_cell.length_c   1.000
_cell.angle_alpha   90.00
_cell.angle_beta   90.00
_cell.angle_gamma   90.00
#
_symmetry.space_group_name_H-M   'P 1'
#
loop_
_entity.id
_entity.type
_entity.pdbx_description
1 polymer ?
#
loop_
_entity_poly.entity_id
_entity_poly.type
_entity_poly.pdbx_seq_one_letter_code
_entity_poly.pdbx_strand_id
1 'polypeptide(L)'
;MLLNDFMMDTDRKMISFSFSLLNEVNEKIQRKILFYENQVLSYVQKQIDTFIQSLNISITLQTICRSELSALIQSKLNRMLAQYSLFRSC
;
A
#
# COMPACT_ATOMS: atom_id res chain seq x y z
N MET A 1 22.18 3.06 18.22
CA MET A 1 21.78 3.99 17.13
C MET A 1 20.41 3.55 16.65
N LEU A 2 19.40 4.42 16.72
CA LEU A 2 18.01 4.03 16.42
C LEU A 2 17.66 4.49 15.01
N LEU A 3 16.78 3.76 14.33
CA LEU A 3 16.26 4.15 13.00
C LEU A 3 15.63 5.56 13.02
N ASN A 4 15.15 5.99 14.19
CA ASN A 4 14.60 7.32 14.46
C ASN A 4 15.60 8.46 14.26
N ASP A 5 16.91 8.17 14.29
CA ASP A 5 17.95 9.19 14.15
C ASP A 5 18.23 9.53 12.66
N PHE A 6 17.66 8.75 11.72
CA PHE A 6 17.95 8.87 10.27
C PHE A 6 16.72 9.06 9.38
N MET A 7 15.52 8.70 9.84
CA MET A 7 14.31 8.75 9.03
C MET A 7 13.40 9.89 9.46
N MET A 8 12.85 10.64 8.50
CA MET A 8 11.79 11.59 8.82
C MET A 8 10.55 10.79 9.30
N ASP A 9 9.78 11.37 10.22
CA ASP A 9 8.57 10.73 10.77
C ASP A 9 7.59 10.28 9.67
N THR A 10 7.51 11.04 8.57
CA THR A 10 6.75 10.68 7.38
C THR A 10 7.21 9.37 6.75
N ASP A 11 8.52 9.18 6.58
CA ASP A 11 9.07 7.96 5.95
C ASP A 11 8.74 6.73 6.80
N ARG A 12 8.88 6.86 8.13
CA ARG A 12 8.52 5.79 9.06
C ARG A 12 7.03 5.45 8.97
N LYS A 13 6.16 6.46 8.91
CA LYS A 13 4.71 6.27 8.74
C LYS A 13 4.39 5.58 7.42
N MET A 14 5.02 5.99 6.30
CA MET A 14 4.84 5.36 4.99
C MET A 14 5.24 3.89 5.02
N ILE A 15 6.42 3.56 5.58
CA ILE A 15 6.87 2.17 5.69
C ILE A 15 5.90 1.36 6.54
N SER A 16 5.55 1.84 7.74
CA SER A 16 4.62 1.15 8.63
C SER A 16 3.26 0.92 7.97
N PHE A 17 2.74 1.93 7.28
CA PHE A 17 1.49 1.83 6.53
C PHE A 17 1.59 0.80 5.42
N SER A 18 2.68 0.78 4.66
CA SER A 18 2.87 -0.17 3.54
C SER A 18 2.81 -1.63 3.99
N PHE A 19 3.47 -1.97 5.11
CA PHE A 19 3.42 -3.31 5.68
C PHE A 19 2.02 -3.65 6.19
N SER A 20 1.38 -2.70 6.88
CA SER A 20 0.04 -2.90 7.43
C SER A 20 -0.99 -3.14 6.32
N LEU A 21 -0.95 -2.34 5.25
CA LEU A 21 -1.86 -2.50 4.11
C LEU A 21 -1.65 -3.83 3.39
N LEU A 22 -0.40 -4.23 3.14
CA LEU A 22 -0.11 -5.52 2.50
C LEU A 22 -0.61 -6.71 3.33
N ASN A 23 -0.43 -6.66 4.65
CA ASN A 23 -0.96 -7.69 5.55
C ASN A 23 -2.51 -7.72 5.52
N GLU A 24 -3.16 -6.56 5.59
CA GLU A 24 -4.62 -6.47 5.50
C GLU A 24 -5.15 -7.04 4.17
N VAL A 25 -4.51 -6.71 3.05
CA VAL A 25 -4.88 -7.25 1.73
C VAL A 25 -4.71 -8.75 1.69
N ASN A 26 -3.58 -9.26 2.20
CA ASN A 26 -3.32 -10.69 2.29
C ASN A 26 -4.41 -11.41 3.09
N GLU A 27 -4.77 -10.88 4.26
CA GLU A 27 -5.86 -11.42 5.08
C GLU A 27 -7.21 -11.38 4.35
N LYS A 28 -7.53 -10.28 3.65
CA LYS A 28 -8.77 -10.17 2.88
C LYS A 28 -8.83 -11.14 1.71
N ILE A 29 -7.71 -11.43 1.05
CA ILE A 29 -7.64 -12.46 -0.01
C ILE A 29 -7.85 -13.85 0.61
N GLN A 30 -7.13 -14.18 1.69
CA GLN A 30 -7.25 -15.48 2.38
C GLN A 30 -8.67 -15.73 2.90
N ARG A 31 -9.31 -14.70 3.43
CA ARG A 31 -10.71 -14.74 3.90
C ARG A 31 -11.73 -14.70 2.77
N LYS A 32 -11.30 -14.69 1.51
CA LYS A 32 -12.21 -14.64 0.35
C LYS A 32 -13.14 -13.42 0.44
N ILE A 33 -12.56 -12.25 0.68
CA ILE A 33 -13.26 -10.96 0.64
C ILE A 33 -12.89 -10.23 -0.66
N LEU A 34 -11.60 -10.33 -1.06
CA LEU A 34 -11.10 -9.82 -2.33
C LEU A 34 -10.78 -11.00 -3.25
N PHE A 35 -11.60 -11.18 -4.28
CA PHE A 35 -11.53 -12.33 -5.19
C PHE A 35 -10.95 -11.98 -6.56
N TYR A 36 -11.08 -10.72 -6.95
CA TYR A 36 -10.65 -10.24 -8.25
C TYR A 36 -9.41 -9.38 -8.13
N GLU A 37 -8.50 -9.53 -9.09
CA GLU A 37 -7.27 -8.72 -9.16
C GLU A 37 -7.57 -7.22 -9.16
N ASN A 38 -8.54 -6.78 -9.98
CA ASN A 38 -8.94 -5.38 -10.05
C ASN A 38 -9.56 -4.85 -8.74
N GLN A 39 -10.22 -5.69 -7.95
CA GLN A 39 -10.73 -5.30 -6.64
C GLN A 39 -9.58 -5.03 -5.67
N VAL A 40 -8.55 -5.89 -5.69
CA VAL A 40 -7.36 -5.69 -4.86
C VAL A 40 -6.65 -4.40 -5.24
N LEU A 41 -6.40 -4.18 -6.53
CA LEU A 41 -5.73 -2.97 -7.02
C LEU A 41 -6.50 -1.71 -6.65
N SER A 42 -7.82 -1.69 -6.88
CA SER A 42 -8.68 -0.54 -6.54
C SER A 42 -8.72 -0.27 -5.04
N TYR A 43 -8.78 -1.33 -4.24
CA TYR A 43 -8.77 -1.23 -2.78
C TYR A 43 -7.45 -0.64 -2.27
N VAL A 44 -6.32 -1.17 -2.74
CA VAL A 44 -4.98 -0.67 -2.38
C VAL A 44 -4.82 0.79 -2.74
N GLN A 45 -5.18 1.17 -3.97
CA GLN A 45 -5.09 2.56 -4.42
C GLN A 45 -5.91 3.50 -3.53
N LYS A 46 -7.15 3.13 -3.21
CA LYS A 46 -8.01 3.91 -2.31
C LYS A 46 -7.39 4.08 -0.92
N GLN A 47 -6.78 3.04 -0.36
CA GLN A 47 -6.14 3.10 0.95
C GLN A 47 -4.90 3.98 0.93
N ILE A 48 -4.08 3.90 -0.13
CA ILE A 48 -2.95 4.80 -0.35
C ILE A 48 -3.42 6.25 -0.39
N ASP A 49 -4.44 6.55 -1.20
CA ASP A 49 -4.94 7.92 -1.34
C ASP A 49 -5.50 8.46 -0.02
N THR A 50 -6.25 7.64 0.72
CA THR A 50 -6.76 7.99 2.05
C THR A 50 -5.63 8.28 3.03
N PHE A 51 -4.59 7.46 3.03
CA PHE A 51 -3.43 7.67 3.90
C PHE A 51 -2.67 8.95 3.55
N ILE A 52 -2.38 9.17 2.26
CA ILE A 52 -1.67 10.37 1.81
C ILE A 52 -2.46 11.65 2.14
N GLN A 53 -3.79 11.63 1.97
CA GLN A 53 -4.66 12.75 2.35
C GLN A 53 -4.66 13.02 3.85
N SER A 54 -4.40 12.00 4.68
CA SER A 54 -4.27 12.17 6.13
C SER A 54 -2.93 12.75 6.57
N LEU A 55 -1.93 12.79 5.69
CA LEU A 55 -0.65 13.43 5.96
C LEU A 55 -0.80 14.95 5.85
N ASN A 56 -0.55 15.67 6.95
CA ASN A 56 -0.51 17.13 6.99
C ASN A 56 0.76 17.69 6.30
N ILE A 57 0.93 17.39 5.01
CA ILE A 57 2.07 17.79 4.18
C ILE A 57 1.59 18.54 2.93
N SER A 58 2.50 19.28 2.28
CA SER A 58 2.18 20.04 1.07
C SER A 58 1.74 19.13 -0.09
N ILE A 59 0.96 19.67 -1.03
CA ILE A 59 0.45 18.93 -2.21
C ILE A 59 1.59 18.32 -3.03
N THR A 60 2.72 19.03 -3.16
CA THR A 60 3.91 18.53 -3.85
C THR A 60 4.49 17.31 -3.14
N LEU A 61 4.62 17.36 -1.81
CA LEU A 61 5.08 16.22 -1.02
C LEU A 61 4.08 15.06 -1.04
N GLN A 62 2.78 15.32 -0.99
CA GLN A 62 1.75 14.28 -1.16
C GLN A 62 1.92 13.54 -2.49
N THR A 63 2.25 14.26 -3.57
CA THR A 63 2.46 13.68 -4.91
C THR A 63 3.68 12.76 -4.92
N ILE A 64 4.79 13.21 -4.32
CA ILE A 64 6.02 12.41 -4.20
C ILE A 64 5.76 11.18 -3.34
N CYS A 65 5.22 11.35 -2.14
CA CYS A 65 4.91 10.26 -1.21
C CYS A 65 3.93 9.25 -1.83
N ARG A 66 2.91 9.70 -2.58
CA ARG A 66 2.00 8.81 -3.30
C ARG A 66 2.76 7.95 -4.30
N SER A 67 3.62 8.55 -5.12
CA SER A 67 4.42 7.83 -6.11
C SER A 67 5.34 6.78 -5.47
N GLU A 68 6.08 7.17 -4.44
CA GLU A 68 7.00 6.28 -3.73
C GLU A 68 6.28 5.13 -3.04
N LEU A 69 5.19 5.43 -2.35
CA LEU A 69 4.40 4.44 -1.63
C LEU A 69 3.72 3.47 -2.60
N SER A 70 3.15 3.97 -3.70
CA SER A 70 2.58 3.12 -4.75
C SER A 70 3.63 2.19 -5.36
N ALA A 71 4.82 2.70 -5.69
CA ALA A 71 5.89 1.87 -6.24
C ALA A 71 6.32 0.76 -5.28
N LEU A 72 6.50 1.11 -3.99
CA LEU A 72 6.89 0.17 -2.95
C LEU A 72 5.84 -0.93 -2.75
N ILE A 73 4.56 -0.55 -2.64
CA ILE A 73 3.46 -1.48 -2.43
C ILE A 73 3.23 -2.34 -3.66
N GLN A 74 3.21 -1.76 -4.87
CA GLN A 74 2.95 -2.48 -6.12
C GLN A 74 3.94 -3.63 -6.32
N SER A 75 5.23 -3.41 -6.03
CA SER A 75 6.25 -4.44 -6.19
C SER A 75 5.98 -5.70 -5.36
N LYS A 76 5.54 -5.52 -4.10
CA LYS A 76 5.19 -6.61 -3.20
C LYS A 76 3.81 -7.18 -3.51
N LEU A 77 2.87 -6.32 -3.86
CA LEU A 77 1.51 -6.70 -4.23
C LEU A 77 1.53 -7.64 -5.43
N ASN A 78 2.24 -7.29 -6.50
CA ASN A 78 2.36 -8.15 -7.69
C ASN A 78 2.90 -9.55 -7.35
N ARG A 79 3.90 -9.63 -6.48
CA ARG A 79 4.46 -10.91 -6.03
C ARG A 79 3.44 -11.72 -5.23
N MET A 80 2.69 -11.07 -4.35
CA MET A 80 1.64 -11.71 -3.56
C MET A 80 0.49 -12.18 -4.45
N LEU A 81 0.03 -11.35 -5.39
CA LEU A 81 -1.03 -11.68 -6.32
C LEU A 81 -0.65 -12.86 -7.24
N ALA A 82 0.61 -12.97 -7.64
CA ALA A 82 1.10 -14.12 -8.40
C ALA A 82 1.04 -15.44 -7.60
N GLN A 83 1.03 -15.40 -6.27
CA GLN A 83 0.89 -16.58 -5.40
C GLN A 83 -0.56 -17.00 -5.20
N TYR A 84 -1.52 -16.11 -5.45
CA TYR A 84 -2.95 -16.38 -5.29
C TYR A 84 -3.62 -16.56 -6.65
N SER A 85 -4.44 -17.59 -6.80
CA SER A 85 -5.26 -17.79 -8.01
C SER A 85 -6.50 -16.87 -7.99
N LEU A 86 -6.29 -15.55 -8.05
CA LEU A 86 -7.38 -14.59 -8.16
C LEU A 86 -8.03 -14.62 -9.54
N PHE A 87 -9.31 -14.27 -9.59
CA PHE A 87 -10.01 -14.09 -10.86
C PHE A 87 -9.53 -12.82 -11.54
N ARG A 88 -9.29 -12.92 -12.84
CA ARG A 88 -9.09 -11.76 -13.72
C ARG A 88 -10.44 -11.41 -14.32
N SER A 89 -10.91 -10.19 -14.07
CA SER A 89 -12.05 -9.67 -14.83
C SER A 89 -11.60 -9.47 -16.28
N CYS A 90 -12.30 -10.11 -17.21
CA CYS A 90 -12.16 -9.90 -18.65
C CYS A 90 -12.47 -8.45 -19.05
#